data_AF-A0A9C6U5W4-F1
#
_entry.id   AF-A0A9C6U5W4-F1
#
_cell.length_a   1.000
_cell.length_b   1.000
_cell.length_c   1.000
_cell.angle_alpha   90.00
_cell.angle_beta   90.00
_cell.angle_gamma   90.00
#
_symmetry.space_group_name_H-M   'P 1'
#
loop_
_entity.id
_entity.type
_entity.pdbx_description
1 polymer ?
#
loop_
_entity_poly.entity_id
_entity_poly.type
_entity_poly.pdbx_seq_one_letter_code
_entity_poly.pdbx_strand_id
1 'polypeptide(L)'
;MPFALRKVQPEYVSRARLHDQDGRPLVQDDELEAVFNHTLCQAIRQLSSLLEAADDMFAGLTKEMAGVTTRAGALQERIKKVQDLVDAEDPRIVPVPEGDLCAFAALPRDAHFSQESRRPVTLGLFSAATRPAALQQLYEAASRPALDARALQQLDRMRRDGKTTSNLFLCRPYSKPAVGEGRGRAPRARGRQARRDREETLEIETMKLSDFK
;
A
#
# COMPACT_ATOMS: atom_id res chain seq x y z
N MET A 1 4.66 7.29 17.51
CA MET A 1 5.48 6.27 18.22
C MET A 1 5.64 5.05 17.33
N PRO A 2 6.85 4.51 17.12
CA PRO A 2 7.04 3.27 16.37
C PRO A 2 6.60 2.08 17.24
N PHE A 3 5.69 1.25 16.74
CA PHE A 3 5.31 0.00 17.40
C PHE A 3 6.44 -1.01 17.25
N ALA A 4 6.81 -1.70 18.33
CA ALA A 4 7.73 -2.83 18.26
C ALA A 4 7.08 -3.93 17.41
N LEU A 5 7.59 -4.13 16.19
CA LEU A 5 7.07 -5.08 15.22
C LEU A 5 7.06 -6.51 15.76
N ARG A 6 8.03 -6.90 16.59
CA ARG A 6 8.17 -8.26 17.10
C ARG A 6 8.46 -8.17 18.60
N LYS A 7 7.52 -8.60 19.43
CA LYS A 7 7.66 -8.62 20.89
C LYS A 7 7.96 -10.04 21.33
N VAL A 8 9.01 -10.20 22.14
CA VAL A 8 9.35 -11.50 22.73
C VAL A 8 8.52 -11.68 24.00
N GLN A 9 7.88 -12.82 24.16
CA GLN A 9 7.10 -13.19 25.34
C GLN A 9 7.59 -14.52 25.92
N PRO A 10 7.59 -14.71 27.24
CA PRO A 10 7.19 -13.79 28.31
C PRO A 10 8.21 -12.66 28.59
N GLU A 11 7.74 -11.51 29.07
CA GLU A 11 8.60 -10.38 29.49
C GLU A 11 9.21 -10.60 30.88
N TYR A 12 8.44 -11.23 31.78
CA TYR A 12 8.87 -11.52 33.14
C TYR A 12 9.17 -13.02 33.29
N VAL A 13 10.45 -13.37 33.30
CA VAL A 13 10.90 -14.76 33.40
C VAL A 13 10.95 -15.25 34.85
N SER A 14 11.33 -14.37 35.79
CA SER A 14 11.58 -14.72 37.19
C SER A 14 10.45 -14.39 38.16
N ARG A 15 9.34 -13.81 37.68
CA ARG A 15 8.19 -13.45 38.53
C ARG A 15 7.26 -14.65 38.73
N ALA A 16 7.76 -15.67 39.43
CA ALA A 16 6.94 -16.80 39.88
C ALA A 16 5.98 -16.35 40.99
N ARG A 17 4.70 -16.73 40.89
CA ARG A 17 3.73 -16.56 41.99
C ARG A 17 3.82 -17.79 42.90
N LEU A 18 4.38 -17.60 44.09
CA LEU A 18 4.48 -18.64 45.12
C LEU A 18 3.28 -18.66 46.07
N HIS A 19 2.43 -17.63 46.01
CA HIS A 19 1.21 -17.52 46.81
C HIS A 19 0.01 -17.25 45.90
N ASP A 20 -1.15 -17.74 46.34
CA ASP A 20 -2.43 -17.47 45.69
C ASP A 20 -2.93 -16.04 46.01
N GLN A 21 -4.00 -15.60 45.34
CA GLN A 21 -4.63 -14.29 45.56
C GLN A 21 -5.13 -14.11 47.00
N ASP A 22 -5.45 -15.22 47.69
CA ASP A 22 -5.87 -15.25 49.10
C ASP A 22 -4.68 -15.37 50.08
N GLY A 23 -3.43 -15.24 49.60
CA GLY A 23 -2.21 -15.27 50.42
C GLY A 23 -1.78 -16.67 50.88
N ARG A 24 -2.43 -17.73 50.41
CA ARG A 24 -2.07 -19.12 50.74
C ARG A 24 -0.83 -19.55 49.93
N PRO A 25 0.16 -20.23 50.53
CA PRO A 25 1.31 -20.75 49.80
C PRO A 25 0.88 -21.83 48.80
N LEU A 26 1.27 -21.67 47.53
CA LEU A 26 1.08 -22.66 46.46
C LEU A 26 2.06 -23.82 46.58
N VAL A 27 3.21 -23.56 47.22
CA VAL A 27 4.31 -24.49 47.40
C VAL A 27 4.55 -24.60 48.90
N GLN A 28 4.58 -25.82 49.44
CA GLN A 28 4.71 -26.05 50.88
C GLN A 28 6.17 -26.07 51.35
N ASP A 29 7.06 -26.69 50.56
CA ASP A 29 8.51 -26.79 50.76
C ASP A 29 9.25 -26.61 49.41
N ASP A 30 10.55 -26.32 49.43
CA ASP A 30 11.41 -26.14 48.25
C ASP A 30 11.04 -24.96 47.31
N GLU A 31 10.66 -23.82 47.90
CA GLU A 31 10.31 -22.60 47.16
C GLU A 31 11.39 -22.16 46.15
N LEU A 32 12.66 -22.30 46.49
CA LEU A 32 13.77 -21.93 45.61
C LEU A 32 13.83 -22.81 44.36
N GLU A 33 13.61 -24.12 44.52
CA GLU A 33 13.57 -25.06 43.39
C GLU A 33 12.36 -24.78 42.49
N ALA A 34 11.21 -24.45 43.08
CA ALA A 34 10.02 -24.05 42.34
C ALA A 34 10.24 -22.76 41.53
N VAL A 35 10.88 -21.74 42.11
CA VAL A 35 11.25 -20.51 41.37
C VAL A 35 12.25 -20.81 40.27
N PHE A 36 13.28 -21.61 40.55
CA PHE A 36 14.29 -21.98 39.56
C PHE A 36 13.67 -22.69 38.36
N ASN A 37 12.87 -23.73 38.60
CA ASN A 37 12.17 -24.47 37.55
C ASN A 37 11.20 -23.56 36.77
N HIS A 38 10.49 -22.65 37.45
CA HIS A 38 9.67 -21.65 36.79
C HIS A 38 10.50 -20.76 35.87
N THR A 39 11.61 -20.20 36.37
CA THR A 39 12.48 -19.31 35.60
C THR A 39 13.06 -20.02 34.38
N LEU A 40 13.48 -21.28 34.53
CA LEU A 40 14.02 -22.09 33.43
C LEU A 40 12.95 -22.33 32.36
N CYS A 41 11.75 -22.78 32.75
CA CYS A 41 10.64 -22.97 31.82
C CYS A 41 10.26 -21.68 31.09
N GLN A 42 10.21 -20.55 31.80
CA GLN A 42 9.92 -19.27 31.16
C GLN A 42 11.04 -18.78 30.24
N ALA A 43 12.30 -19.04 30.58
CA ALA A 43 13.45 -18.72 29.72
C ALA A 43 13.38 -19.53 28.42
N ILE A 44 13.06 -20.83 28.49
CA ILE A 44 12.87 -21.68 27.30
C ILE A 44 11.71 -21.15 26.45
N ARG A 45 10.59 -20.77 27.06
CA ARG A 45 9.46 -20.15 26.32
C ARG A 45 9.86 -18.83 25.66
N GLN A 46 10.66 -18.02 26.33
CA GLN A 46 11.17 -16.76 25.81
C GLN A 46 12.09 -16.99 24.60
N LEU A 47 12.97 -17.99 24.67
CA LEU A 47 13.81 -18.40 23.55
C LEU A 47 12.99 -18.92 22.36
N SER A 48 11.93 -19.68 22.62
CA SER A 48 11.01 -20.12 21.56
C SER A 48 10.33 -18.93 20.88
N SER A 49 9.85 -17.94 21.65
CA SER A 49 9.26 -16.72 21.08
C SER A 49 10.28 -15.88 20.30
N LEU A 50 11.55 -15.85 20.73
CA LEU A 50 12.63 -15.20 19.99
C LEU A 50 12.91 -15.91 18.65
N LEU A 51 12.93 -17.24 18.65
CA LEU A 51 13.14 -18.03 17.43
C LEU A 51 12.03 -17.79 16.41
N GLU A 52 10.78 -17.75 16.86
CA GLU A 52 9.62 -17.47 16.00
C GLU A 52 9.71 -16.05 15.39
N ALA A 53 10.15 -15.07 16.18
CA ALA A 53 10.40 -13.72 15.68
C ALA A 53 11.54 -13.67 14.66
N ALA A 54 12.60 -14.47 14.85
CA ALA A 54 13.72 -14.57 13.92
C ALA A 54 13.30 -15.26 12.61
N ASP A 55 12.50 -16.31 12.68
CA ASP A 55 11.98 -17.00 11.49
C ASP A 55 11.12 -16.06 10.62
N ASP A 56 10.22 -15.27 11.24
CA ASP A 56 9.45 -14.24 10.53
C ASP A 56 10.33 -13.17 9.87
N MET A 57 11.45 -12.79 10.52
CA MET A 57 12.44 -11.88 9.90
C MET A 57 13.06 -12.49 8.65
N PHE A 58 13.58 -13.71 8.76
CA PHE A 58 14.27 -14.37 7.65
C PHE A 58 13.32 -14.74 6.52
N ALA A 59 12.08 -15.12 6.82
CA ALA A 59 11.05 -15.35 5.82
C ALA A 59 10.73 -14.07 5.02
N GLY A 60 10.59 -12.94 5.71
CA GLY A 60 10.39 -11.63 5.06
C GLY A 60 11.56 -11.23 4.16
N LEU A 61 12.78 -11.32 4.67
CA LEU A 61 14.00 -11.02 3.91
C LEU A 61 14.14 -11.94 2.69
N THR A 62 13.91 -13.24 2.86
CA THR A 62 13.99 -14.23 1.77
C THR A 62 12.99 -13.89 0.65
N LYS A 63 11.77 -13.48 1.00
CA LYS A 63 10.75 -13.06 0.03
C LYS A 63 11.18 -11.83 -0.76
N GLU A 64 11.72 -10.81 -0.08
CA GLU A 64 12.23 -9.61 -0.74
C GLU A 64 13.44 -9.92 -1.62
N MET A 65 14.37 -10.73 -1.13
CA MET A 65 15.57 -11.13 -1.87
C MET A 65 15.21 -11.97 -3.10
N ALA A 66 14.24 -12.87 -3.01
CA ALA A 66 13.72 -13.59 -4.19
C ALA A 66 13.16 -12.63 -5.25
N GLY A 67 12.45 -11.58 -4.84
CA GLY A 67 11.99 -10.51 -5.73
C GLY A 67 13.15 -9.73 -6.38
N VAL A 68 14.24 -9.50 -5.66
CA VAL A 68 15.44 -8.85 -6.20
C VAL A 68 16.16 -9.79 -7.18
N THR A 69 16.36 -11.06 -6.82
CA THR A 69 17.05 -12.06 -7.65
C THR A 69 16.32 -12.30 -8.97
N THR A 70 15.00 -12.42 -8.96
CA THR A 70 14.19 -12.57 -10.19
C THR A 70 14.35 -11.36 -11.11
N ARG A 71 14.29 -10.14 -10.57
CA ARG A 71 14.51 -8.91 -11.33
C ARG A 71 15.94 -8.78 -11.85
N ALA A 72 16.92 -9.18 -11.05
CA ALA A 72 18.34 -9.18 -11.43
C ALA A 72 18.60 -10.18 -12.57
N GLY A 73 18.03 -11.38 -12.50
CA GLY A 73 18.11 -12.37 -13.58
C GLY A 73 17.50 -11.86 -14.89
N ALA A 74 16.27 -11.31 -14.83
CA ALA A 74 15.63 -10.72 -15.99
C ALA A 74 16.42 -9.53 -16.57
N LEU A 75 17.07 -8.74 -15.72
CA LEU A 75 17.95 -7.66 -16.14
C LEU A 75 19.22 -8.21 -16.83
N GLN A 76 19.84 -9.25 -16.25
CA GLN A 76 21.04 -9.87 -16.80
C GLN A 76 20.78 -10.46 -18.19
N GLU A 77 19.64 -11.13 -18.40
CA GLU A 77 19.24 -11.61 -19.72
C GLU A 77 19.05 -10.47 -20.73
N ARG A 78 18.42 -9.36 -20.30
CA ARG A 78 18.25 -8.19 -21.16
C ARG A 78 19.58 -7.53 -21.51
N ILE A 79 20.51 -7.47 -20.56
CA ILE A 79 21.87 -6.95 -20.81
C ILE A 79 22.58 -7.83 -21.83
N LYS A 80 22.53 -9.15 -21.69
CA LYS A 80 23.12 -10.08 -22.68
C LYS A 80 22.54 -9.86 -24.07
N LYS A 81 21.21 -9.79 -24.21
CA LYS A 81 20.56 -9.52 -25.49
C LYS A 81 21.02 -8.19 -26.11
N VAL A 82 21.13 -7.14 -25.30
CA VAL A 82 21.63 -5.84 -25.78
C VAL A 82 23.10 -5.94 -26.18
N GLN A 83 23.91 -6.66 -25.43
CA GLN A 83 25.32 -6.90 -25.76
C GLN A 83 25.45 -7.62 -27.11
N ASP A 84 24.71 -8.70 -27.31
CA ASP A 84 24.71 -9.47 -28.56
C ASP A 84 24.29 -8.60 -29.76
N LEU A 85 23.29 -7.72 -29.57
CA LEU A 85 22.86 -6.77 -30.60
C LEU A 85 23.92 -5.71 -30.90
N VAL A 86 24.59 -5.18 -29.87
CA VAL A 86 25.66 -4.19 -30.04
C VAL A 86 26.87 -4.81 -30.73
N ASP A 87 27.23 -6.05 -30.39
CA ASP A 87 28.37 -6.75 -30.99
C ASP A 87 28.10 -7.16 -32.45
N ALA A 88 26.84 -7.35 -32.83
CA ALA A 88 26.44 -7.67 -34.19
C ALA A 88 26.30 -6.42 -35.11
N GLU A 89 26.20 -5.22 -34.55
CA GLU A 89 25.92 -3.99 -35.31
C GLU A 89 27.21 -3.36 -35.87
N ASP A 90 27.26 -3.13 -37.18
CA ASP A 90 28.38 -2.41 -37.82
C ASP A 90 28.07 -0.90 -37.94
N PRO A 91 28.77 -0.03 -37.18
CA PRO A 91 28.50 1.41 -37.16
C PRO A 91 28.81 2.13 -38.49
N ARG A 92 29.49 1.47 -39.44
CA ARG A 92 29.81 2.06 -40.75
C ARG A 92 28.66 1.99 -41.75
N ILE A 93 27.69 1.11 -41.50
CA ILE A 93 26.60 0.80 -42.43
C ILE A 93 25.33 1.57 -42.05
N VAL A 94 25.14 1.89 -40.76
CA VAL A 94 23.92 2.56 -40.27
C VAL A 94 23.90 4.03 -40.70
N PRO A 95 22.97 4.46 -41.59
CA PRO A 95 22.83 5.86 -41.95
C PRO A 95 22.20 6.62 -40.79
N VAL A 96 22.79 7.77 -40.43
CA VAL A 96 22.18 8.68 -39.46
C VAL A 96 20.98 9.35 -40.14
N PRO A 97 19.76 9.22 -39.62
CA PRO A 97 18.61 9.88 -40.21
C PRO A 97 18.76 11.40 -40.09
N GLU A 98 18.90 12.08 -41.22
CA GLU A 98 18.83 13.54 -41.31
C GLU A 98 17.37 13.98 -41.21
N GLY A 99 16.85 14.03 -39.98
CA GLY A 99 15.49 14.46 -39.67
C GLY A 99 15.46 15.82 -38.96
N ASP A 100 14.46 16.64 -39.28
CA ASP A 100 14.19 17.90 -38.57
C ASP A 100 13.65 17.60 -37.14
N LEU A 101 14.21 18.27 -36.13
CA LEU A 101 13.85 18.12 -34.72
C LEU A 101 12.37 18.47 -34.47
N CYS A 102 11.81 19.41 -35.23
CA CYS A 102 10.40 19.79 -35.14
C CYS A 102 9.46 18.67 -35.62
N ALA A 103 9.85 17.93 -36.67
CA ALA A 103 9.09 16.78 -37.16
C ALA A 103 9.19 15.60 -36.19
N PHE A 104 10.37 15.39 -35.59
CA PHE A 104 10.56 14.37 -34.55
C PHE A 104 9.72 14.68 -33.31
N ALA A 105 9.73 15.91 -32.79
CA ALA A 105 8.96 16.31 -31.61
C ALA A 105 7.44 16.27 -31.81
N ALA A 106 6.96 16.30 -33.06
CA ALA A 106 5.55 16.16 -33.40
C ALA A 106 5.07 14.70 -33.42
N LEU A 107 5.99 13.72 -33.32
CA LEU A 107 5.61 12.32 -33.23
C LEU A 107 4.81 12.04 -31.95
N PRO A 108 3.89 11.06 -31.97
CA PRO A 108 3.15 10.66 -30.77
C PRO A 108 4.09 10.32 -29.62
N ARG A 109 3.71 10.61 -28.37
CA ARG A 109 4.52 10.30 -27.17
C ARG A 109 5.00 8.86 -27.09
N ASP A 110 4.27 7.93 -27.70
CA ASP A 110 4.59 6.50 -27.74
C ASP A 110 5.76 6.17 -28.67
N ALA A 111 6.09 7.05 -29.62
CA ALA A 111 7.28 6.94 -30.47
C ALA A 111 8.55 7.44 -29.76
N HIS A 112 8.40 8.20 -28.68
CA HIS A 112 9.53 8.71 -27.89
C HIS A 112 9.82 7.82 -26.69
N PHE A 113 11.12 7.63 -26.40
CA PHE A 113 11.54 7.01 -25.15
C PHE A 113 11.17 7.91 -23.96
N SER A 114 10.00 7.67 -23.37
CA SER A 114 9.50 8.40 -22.23
C SER A 114 9.82 7.62 -20.95
N GLN A 115 10.74 8.12 -20.13
CA GLN A 115 11.06 7.51 -18.83
C GLN A 115 9.85 7.50 -17.87
N GLU A 116 8.94 8.46 -18.04
CA GLU A 116 7.75 8.68 -17.21
C GLU A 116 6.75 7.52 -17.24
N SER A 117 6.56 6.84 -18.39
CA SER A 117 5.59 5.74 -18.50
C SER A 117 6.03 4.47 -17.74
N ARG A 118 7.30 4.41 -17.32
CA ARG A 118 7.91 3.22 -16.73
C ARG A 118 8.13 3.30 -15.21
N ARG A 119 7.88 4.46 -14.59
CA ARG A 119 7.99 4.64 -13.12
C ARG A 119 6.61 4.86 -12.50
N PRO A 120 5.90 3.79 -12.11
CA PRO A 120 4.64 3.98 -11.39
C PRO A 120 4.92 4.65 -10.04
N VAL A 121 4.23 5.76 -9.77
CA VAL A 121 4.23 6.38 -8.44
C VAL A 121 3.40 5.48 -7.51
N THR A 122 4.04 4.86 -6.53
CA THR A 122 3.35 4.01 -5.56
C THR A 122 2.62 4.87 -4.53
N LEU A 123 1.30 4.92 -4.64
CA LEU A 123 0.41 5.55 -3.67
C LEU A 123 -0.20 4.51 -2.72
N GLY A 124 -0.68 4.92 -1.55
CA GLY A 124 -1.40 4.03 -0.63
C GLY A 124 -0.51 3.08 0.19
N LEU A 125 0.72 3.49 0.51
CA LEU A 125 1.69 2.70 1.29
C LEU A 125 1.19 2.28 2.68
N PHE A 126 0.27 3.04 3.27
CA PHE A 126 -0.32 2.76 4.58
C PHE A 126 -1.80 2.36 4.43
N SER A 127 -2.03 1.21 3.80
CA SER A 127 -3.34 0.58 3.71
C SER A 127 -3.44 -0.59 4.68
N ALA A 128 -4.66 -1.09 4.94
CA ALA A 128 -4.82 -2.30 5.75
C ALA A 128 -4.14 -3.52 5.10
N ALA A 129 -4.03 -3.54 3.76
CA ALA A 129 -3.41 -4.62 3.00
C ALA A 129 -1.88 -4.61 3.05
N THR A 130 -1.26 -3.42 3.20
CA THR A 130 0.21 -3.28 3.30
C THR A 130 0.71 -3.39 4.73
N ARG A 131 -0.16 -3.80 5.67
CA ARG A 131 0.19 -3.94 7.08
C ARG A 131 1.09 -5.17 7.29
N PRO A 132 2.19 -5.05 8.04
CA PRO A 132 2.98 -6.19 8.48
C PRO A 132 2.15 -7.18 9.31
N ALA A 133 2.41 -8.48 9.14
CA ALA A 133 1.65 -9.56 9.79
C ALA A 133 1.59 -9.41 11.32
N ALA A 134 2.71 -9.06 11.96
CA ALA A 134 2.74 -8.88 13.41
C ALA A 134 1.86 -7.71 13.89
N LEU A 135 1.78 -6.61 13.13
CA LEU A 135 0.85 -5.51 13.42
C LEU A 135 -0.60 -5.92 13.17
N GLN A 136 -0.86 -6.79 12.20
CA GLN A 136 -2.19 -7.33 11.97
C GLN A 136 -2.67 -8.17 13.15
N GLN A 137 -1.83 -9.08 13.67
CA GLN A 137 -2.15 -9.90 14.85
C GLN A 137 -2.44 -9.03 16.08
N LEU A 138 -1.63 -8.00 16.32
CA LEU A 138 -1.88 -7.03 17.41
C LEU A 138 -3.21 -6.30 17.23
N TYR A 139 -3.53 -5.90 15.99
CA TYR A 139 -4.79 -5.24 15.68
C TYR A 139 -5.98 -6.18 15.89
N GLU A 140 -5.86 -7.44 15.49
CA GLU A 140 -6.88 -8.46 15.70
C GLU A 140 -7.09 -8.74 17.20
N ALA A 141 -6.02 -8.86 17.98
CA ALA A 141 -6.10 -8.99 19.43
C ALA A 141 -6.77 -7.77 20.09
N ALA A 142 -6.44 -6.55 19.66
CA ALA A 142 -7.02 -5.32 20.17
C ALA A 142 -8.46 -5.05 19.69
N SER A 143 -8.84 -5.58 18.52
CA SER A 143 -10.18 -5.40 17.95
C SER A 143 -11.26 -6.18 18.69
N ARG A 144 -10.90 -7.30 19.34
CA ARG A 144 -11.83 -8.18 20.06
C ARG A 144 -12.59 -7.49 21.21
N PRO A 145 -11.95 -6.66 22.07
CA PRO A 145 -12.66 -5.97 23.15
C PRO A 145 -13.32 -4.63 22.76
N ALA A 146 -12.91 -3.97 21.67
CA ALA A 146 -13.28 -2.58 21.44
C ALA A 146 -14.68 -2.40 20.80
N LEU A 147 -15.15 -3.37 20.02
CA LEU A 147 -16.41 -3.29 19.28
C LEU A 147 -16.96 -4.70 19.12
N ASP A 148 -17.89 -5.10 19.98
CA ASP A 148 -18.60 -6.35 19.76
C ASP A 148 -19.40 -6.23 18.46
N ALA A 149 -18.86 -6.81 17.38
CA ALA A 149 -19.39 -6.67 16.03
C ALA A 149 -20.84 -7.14 15.95
N ARG A 150 -21.24 -8.07 16.82
CA ARG A 150 -22.61 -8.55 16.93
C ARG A 150 -23.54 -7.49 17.51
N ALA A 151 -23.11 -6.76 18.55
CA ALA A 151 -23.88 -5.67 19.13
C ALA A 151 -24.07 -4.52 18.11
N LEU A 152 -23.02 -4.17 17.36
CA LEU A 152 -23.12 -3.13 16.33
C LEU A 152 -24.03 -3.53 15.16
N GLN A 153 -23.99 -4.79 14.73
CA GLN A 153 -24.90 -5.30 13.69
C GLN A 153 -26.37 -5.30 14.13
N GLN A 154 -26.64 -5.53 15.43
CA GLN A 154 -27.99 -5.40 15.97
C GLN A 154 -28.47 -3.94 15.92
N LEU A 155 -27.61 -2.99 16.29
CA LEU A 155 -27.91 -1.56 16.21
C LEU A 155 -28.10 -1.08 14.75
N ASP A 156 -27.34 -1.63 13.80
CA ASP A 156 -27.51 -1.36 12.37
C ASP A 156 -28.91 -1.71 11.87
N ARG A 157 -29.47 -2.84 12.33
CA ARG A 157 -30.84 -3.27 11.98
C ARG A 157 -31.91 -2.34 12.55
N MET A 158 -31.64 -1.69 13.67
CA MET A 158 -32.56 -0.76 14.32
C MET A 158 -32.51 0.65 13.73
N ARG A 159 -31.53 0.94 12.87
CA ARG A 159 -31.30 2.27 12.32
C ARG A 159 -32.11 2.51 11.03
N ARG A 160 -32.77 3.66 10.94
CA ARG A 160 -33.61 4.04 9.79
C ARG A 160 -32.81 4.54 8.57
N ASP A 161 -31.59 5.05 8.79
CA ASP A 161 -30.77 5.68 7.74
C ASP A 161 -30.07 4.69 6.79
N GLY A 162 -30.11 3.38 7.07
CA GLY A 162 -29.34 2.37 6.33
C GLY A 162 -27.81 2.50 6.45
N LYS A 163 -27.31 3.33 7.36
CA LYS A 163 -25.87 3.59 7.57
C LYS A 163 -25.29 2.69 8.66
N THR A 164 -24.03 2.29 8.50
CA THR A 164 -23.32 1.48 9.51
C THR A 164 -23.01 2.30 10.76
N THR A 165 -23.42 1.78 11.91
CA THR A 165 -23.26 2.35 13.26
C THR A 165 -21.80 2.35 13.68
N SER A 166 -20.98 1.43 13.17
CA SER A 166 -19.53 1.42 13.40
C SER A 166 -18.84 2.74 13.02
N ASN A 167 -19.35 3.48 12.03
CA ASN A 167 -18.82 4.78 11.64
C ASN A 167 -19.06 5.90 12.67
N LEU A 168 -20.01 5.72 13.61
CA LEU A 168 -20.23 6.66 14.71
C LEU A 168 -19.21 6.46 15.84
N PHE A 169 -18.71 5.24 16.02
CA PHE A 169 -17.80 4.87 17.10
C PHE A 169 -16.34 4.84 16.66
N LEU A 170 -16.07 4.46 15.42
CA LEU A 170 -14.74 4.47 14.83
C LEU A 170 -14.47 5.85 14.23
N CYS A 171 -13.72 6.68 14.95
CA CYS A 171 -12.99 7.79 14.34
C CYS A 171 -11.87 7.23 13.47
N ARG A 172 -12.20 6.66 12.31
CA ARG A 172 -11.20 6.59 11.23
C ARG A 172 -10.81 8.04 10.96
N PRO A 173 -9.51 8.38 10.88
CA PRO A 173 -9.14 9.71 10.42
C PRO A 173 -9.91 9.94 9.12
N TYR A 174 -10.49 11.13 8.96
CA TYR A 174 -11.15 11.57 7.74
C TYR A 174 -10.11 11.62 6.61
N SER A 175 -9.62 10.46 6.19
CA SER A 175 -8.89 10.29 4.95
C SER A 175 -9.93 10.57 3.90
N LYS A 176 -9.73 11.66 3.15
CA LYS A 176 -10.58 12.06 2.03
C LYS A 176 -11.14 10.81 1.34
N PRO A 177 -12.47 10.72 1.14
CA PRO A 177 -13.03 9.64 0.36
C PRO A 177 -12.29 9.58 -0.97
N ALA A 178 -12.05 8.35 -1.44
CA ALA A 178 -11.29 8.04 -2.64
C ALA A 178 -11.50 9.10 -3.71
N VAL A 179 -10.39 9.66 -4.21
CA VAL A 179 -10.29 10.67 -5.27
C VAL A 179 -11.41 10.50 -6.29
N GLY A 180 -12.52 11.22 -6.11
CA GLY A 180 -13.72 11.02 -6.92
C GLY A 180 -14.90 11.91 -6.55
N GLU A 181 -15.15 12.15 -5.25
CA GLU A 181 -16.34 12.93 -4.84
C GLU A 181 -16.13 14.46 -4.81
N GLY A 182 -14.88 14.94 -4.93
CA GLY A 182 -14.54 16.37 -4.82
C GLY A 182 -13.88 17.01 -6.04
N ARG A 183 -13.62 16.26 -7.13
CA ARG A 183 -13.21 16.89 -8.39
C ARG A 183 -14.48 17.40 -9.05
N GLY A 184 -14.76 18.69 -8.83
CA GLY A 184 -15.96 19.37 -9.28
C GLY A 184 -16.35 18.93 -10.70
N ARG A 185 -17.65 18.69 -10.89
CA ARG A 185 -18.25 18.60 -12.22
C ARG A 185 -17.70 19.75 -13.05
N ALA A 186 -16.75 19.47 -13.93
CA ALA A 186 -16.30 20.44 -14.91
C ALA A 186 -17.57 20.90 -15.65
N PRO A 187 -17.84 22.21 -15.78
CA PRO A 187 -19.04 22.68 -16.44
C PRO A 187 -18.97 22.19 -17.88
N ARG A 188 -19.83 21.23 -18.24
CA ARG A 188 -20.08 20.76 -19.62
C ARG A 188 -20.82 21.84 -20.45
N ALA A 189 -20.51 23.11 -20.23
CA ALA A 189 -21.25 24.26 -20.76
C ALA A 189 -20.40 25.20 -21.62
N ARG A 190 -19.13 24.87 -21.96
CA ARG A 190 -18.33 25.70 -22.89
C ARG A 190 -18.30 25.19 -24.34
N GLY A 191 -18.73 23.95 -24.61
CA GLY A 191 -18.74 23.38 -25.96
C GLY A 191 -19.97 23.73 -26.81
N ARG A 192 -21.08 24.15 -26.19
CA ARG A 192 -22.31 24.55 -26.91
C ARG A 192 -22.30 26.03 -27.29
N GLN A 193 -21.80 26.90 -26.41
CA GLN A 193 -21.69 28.32 -26.71
C GLN A 193 -20.71 28.58 -27.86
N ALA A 194 -19.51 27.97 -27.81
CA ALA A 194 -18.52 28.12 -28.88
C ALA A 194 -18.93 27.53 -30.24
N ARG A 195 -19.94 26.65 -30.28
CA ARG A 195 -20.56 26.20 -31.54
C ARG A 195 -21.61 27.20 -32.04
N ARG A 196 -22.44 27.75 -31.15
CA ARG A 196 -23.40 28.81 -31.50
C ARG A 196 -22.70 30.07 -31.97
N ASP A 197 -21.64 30.50 -31.28
CA ASP A 197 -20.87 31.69 -31.66
C ASP A 197 -20.18 31.51 -33.03
N ARG A 198 -19.82 30.27 -33.41
CA ARG A 198 -19.29 29.95 -34.75
C ARG A 198 -20.37 29.92 -35.83
N GLU A 199 -21.55 29.40 -35.51
CA GLU A 199 -22.70 29.41 -36.43
C GLU A 199 -23.19 30.84 -36.69
N GLU A 200 -23.27 31.69 -35.66
CA GLU A 200 -23.61 33.12 -35.79
C GLU A 200 -22.58 33.90 -36.63
N THR A 201 -21.28 33.62 -36.50
CA THR A 201 -20.27 34.26 -37.36
C THR A 201 -20.41 33.88 -38.84
N LEU A 202 -20.82 32.63 -39.13
CA LEU A 202 -21.02 32.15 -40.50
C LEU A 202 -22.31 32.73 -41.12
N GLU A 203 -23.37 32.95 -40.33
CA GLU A 203 -24.59 33.61 -40.78
C GLU A 203 -24.37 35.11 -41.07
N ILE A 204 -23.54 35.80 -40.27
CA ILE A 204 -23.20 37.20 -40.52
C ILE A 204 -22.34 37.34 -41.80
N GLU A 205 -21.41 36.41 -42.04
CA GLU A 205 -20.60 36.41 -43.27
C GLU A 205 -21.44 36.09 -44.51
N THR A 206 -22.43 35.21 -44.42
CA THR A 206 -23.32 34.91 -45.57
C THR A 206 -24.30 36.05 -45.86
N MET A 207 -24.81 36.76 -44.84
CA MET A 207 -25.65 37.96 -45.04
C MET A 207 -24.87 39.13 -45.67
N LYS A 208 -23.60 39.33 -45.30
CA LYS A 208 -22.74 40.37 -45.92
C LYS A 208 -22.39 40.08 -47.38
N LEU A 209 -22.39 38.81 -47.80
CA LEU A 209 -22.18 38.45 -49.21
C LEU A 209 -23.44 38.60 -50.07
N SER A 210 -24.65 38.58 -49.48
CA SER A 210 -25.91 38.80 -50.21
C SER A 210 -26.23 40.27 -50.46
N ASP A 211 -25.67 41.21 -49.68
CA ASP A 211 -25.87 42.65 -49.86
C ASP A 211 -24.97 43.27 -50.96
N PHE A 212 -24.18 42.45 -51.67
CA PHE A 212 -23.28 42.86 -52.76
C PHE A 212 -23.73 42.35 -54.15
N LYS A 213 -25.04 42.26 -54.38
CA LYS A 213 -25.64 42.07 -55.71
C LYS A 213 -26.63 43.17 -56.06
#